data_AF-A0A2Z5ZBS4-F1
#
_entry.id   AF-A0A2Z5ZBS4-F1
#
_cell.length_a   1.000
_cell.length_b   1.000
_cell.length_c   1.000
_cell.angle_alpha   90.00
_cell.angle_beta   90.00
_cell.angle_gamma   90.00
#
_symmetry.space_group_name_H-M   'P 1'
#
loop_
_entity.id
_entity.type
_entity.pdbx_description
1 polymer ?
#
loop_
_entity_poly.entity_id
_entity_poly.type
_entity_poly.pdbx_seq_one_letter_code
_entity_poly.pdbx_strand_id
1 'polypeptide(L)'
;MVTDTISDMLTRIRNATMVKHQIVQIPVTKMSLAITTILKEEGFIEDFEPYQENKREYLLLSLKYTGKSRDSVINQINRISKPGLRVYKKSNELPKVLDDLGIAIVSTSKGVMTNVKAKTLGIGGEVLCYIW
;
A
#
# COMPACT_ATOMS: atom_id res chain seq x y z
N MET A 1 20.55 0.13 -8.40
CA MET A 1 19.80 -1.15 -8.48
C MET A 1 18.64 -1.07 -7.49
N VAL A 2 17.39 -1.25 -7.93
CA VAL A 2 16.23 -1.27 -7.01
C VAL A 2 16.19 -2.65 -6.36
N THR A 3 16.34 -2.70 -5.03
CA THR A 3 16.41 -3.96 -4.26
C THR A 3 15.05 -4.36 -3.67
N ASP A 4 14.17 -3.41 -3.38
CA ASP A 4 12.79 -3.64 -2.94
C ASP A 4 11.83 -2.75 -3.74
N THR A 5 11.08 -3.36 -4.66
CA THR A 5 10.10 -2.67 -5.51
C THR A 5 8.89 -2.17 -4.73
N ILE A 6 8.51 -2.85 -3.64
CA ILE A 6 7.42 -2.42 -2.75
C ILE A 6 7.89 -1.16 -2.01
N SER A 7 9.11 -1.18 -1.45
CA SER A 7 9.65 -0.01 -0.76
C SER A 7 9.76 1.22 -1.68
N ASP A 8 10.12 1.03 -2.96
CA ASP A 8 10.14 2.11 -3.96
C ASP A 8 8.73 2.69 -4.17
N MET A 9 7.73 1.84 -4.40
CA MET A 9 6.32 2.26 -4.53
C MET A 9 5.84 3.08 -3.32
N LEU A 10 6.03 2.57 -2.10
CA LEU A 10 5.58 3.25 -0.88
C LEU A 10 6.30 4.60 -0.71
N THR A 11 7.58 4.66 -1.07
CA THR A 11 8.38 5.89 -1.01
C THR A 11 7.87 6.95 -1.99
N ARG A 12 7.53 6.55 -3.23
CA ARG A 12 6.95 7.46 -4.23
C ARG A 12 5.64 8.06 -3.73
N ILE A 13 4.74 7.23 -3.19
CA ILE A 13 3.47 7.67 -2.61
C ILE A 13 3.72 8.66 -1.48
N ARG A 14 4.58 8.32 -0.51
CA ARG A 14 4.93 9.19 0.62
C ARG A 14 5.49 10.54 0.19
N ASN A 15 6.39 10.54 -0.80
CA ASN A 15 7.00 11.79 -1.27
C ASN A 15 5.97 12.66 -1.98
N ALA A 16 5.09 12.05 -2.78
CA ALA A 16 4.01 12.76 -3.47
C ALA A 16 2.97 13.35 -2.50
N THR A 17 2.59 12.63 -1.43
CA THR A 17 1.66 13.13 -0.41
C THR A 17 2.28 14.28 0.38
N MET A 18 3.58 14.21 0.71
CA MET A 18 4.30 15.26 1.45
C MET A 18 4.30 16.62 0.74
N VAL A 19 4.42 16.62 -0.60
CA VAL A 19 4.38 17.84 -1.41
C VAL A 19 2.99 18.11 -2.03
N LYS A 20 1.97 17.35 -1.63
CA LYS A 20 0.56 17.50 -2.06
C LYS A 20 0.32 17.36 -3.57
N HIS A 21 1.08 16.49 -4.25
CA HIS A 21 0.83 16.16 -5.66
C HIS A 21 -0.50 15.44 -5.83
N GLN A 22 -1.23 15.74 -6.91
CA GLN A 22 -2.50 15.06 -7.21
C GLN A 22 -2.29 13.65 -7.74
N ILE A 23 -1.25 13.46 -8.56
CA ILE A 23 -0.98 12.20 -9.25
C ILE A 23 0.42 11.71 -8.89
N VAL A 24 0.58 10.41 -8.67
CA VAL A 24 1.87 9.76 -8.53
C VAL A 24 2.01 8.59 -9.50
N GLN A 25 3.15 8.51 -10.17
CA GLN A 25 3.47 7.44 -11.13
C GLN A 25 4.34 6.38 -10.45
N ILE A 26 3.86 5.14 -10.43
CA ILE A 26 4.59 3.98 -9.91
C ILE A 26 4.76 2.91 -11.00
N PRO A 27 5.85 2.12 -11.00
CA PRO A 27 6.00 1.01 -11.95
C PRO A 27 4.97 -0.10 -11.73
N VAL A 28 4.48 -0.70 -12.82
CA VAL A 28 3.55 -1.82 -12.75
C VAL A 28 4.29 -3.10 -12.36
N THR A 29 3.77 -3.76 -11.33
CA THR A 29 4.09 -5.12 -10.92
C THR A 29 2.81 -5.77 -10.40
N LYS A 30 2.78 -7.11 -10.34
CA LYS A 30 1.62 -7.82 -9.74
C LYS A 30 1.35 -7.36 -8.30
N MET A 31 2.41 -7.06 -7.55
CA MET A 31 2.32 -6.62 -6.16
C MET A 31 1.86 -5.17 -6.04
N SER A 32 2.40 -4.27 -6.88
CA SER A 32 1.97 -2.87 -6.87
C SER A 32 0.52 -2.72 -7.30
N LEU A 33 0.05 -3.50 -8.27
CA LEU A 33 -1.35 -3.54 -8.66
C LEU A 33 -2.26 -4.02 -7.50
N ALA A 34 -1.88 -5.12 -6.83
CA ALA A 34 -2.65 -5.65 -5.70
C ALA A 34 -2.72 -4.65 -4.52
N ILE A 35 -1.60 -4.03 -4.16
CA ILE A 35 -1.55 -3.01 -3.11
C ILE A 35 -2.39 -1.79 -3.50
N THR A 36 -2.28 -1.31 -4.74
CA THR A 36 -3.02 -0.12 -5.21
C THR A 36 -4.52 -0.38 -5.25
N THR A 37 -4.93 -1.59 -5.62
CA THR A 37 -6.34 -2.01 -5.58
C THR A 37 -6.88 -1.95 -4.15
N ILE A 38 -6.14 -2.47 -3.17
CA ILE A 38 -6.52 -2.38 -1.75
C ILE A 38 -6.58 -0.92 -1.28
N LEU A 39 -5.61 -0.08 -1.66
CA LEU A 39 -5.62 1.34 -1.31
C LEU A 39 -6.87 2.06 -1.84
N LYS A 40 -7.36 1.69 -3.03
CA LYS A 40 -8.60 2.22 -3.61
C LYS A 40 -9.83 1.70 -2.86
N GLU A 41 -9.91 0.38 -2.63
CA GLU A 41 -11.03 -0.26 -1.92
C GLU A 41 -11.21 0.30 -0.50
N GLU A 42 -10.12 0.54 0.21
CA GLU A 42 -10.11 1.10 1.57
C GLU A 42 -10.21 2.64 1.56
N GLY A 43 -10.24 3.27 0.38
CA GLY A 43 -10.53 4.71 0.23
C GLY A 43 -9.36 5.65 0.54
N PHE A 44 -8.11 5.15 0.56
CA PHE A 44 -6.89 5.94 0.75
C PHE A 44 -6.49 6.75 -0.50
N ILE A 45 -6.83 6.23 -1.68
CA ILE A 45 -6.65 6.92 -2.97
C ILE A 45 -8.02 7.10 -3.65
N GLU A 46 -8.13 8.05 -4.58
CA GLU A 46 -9.36 8.28 -5.34
C GLU A 46 -9.52 7.24 -6.44
N ASP A 47 -8.50 7.09 -7.28
CA ASP A 47 -8.48 6.11 -8.35
C ASP A 47 -7.05 5.80 -8.80
N PHE A 48 -6.88 4.83 -9.68
CA PHE A 48 -5.66 4.59 -10.44
C PHE A 48 -5.95 4.11 -11.86
N GLU A 49 -5.07 4.44 -12.79
CA GLU A 49 -5.17 4.01 -14.19
C GLU A 49 -3.84 3.46 -14.72
N PRO A 50 -3.89 2.47 -15.64
CA PRO A 50 -2.69 2.01 -16.33
C PRO A 50 -2.21 3.07 -17.33
N TYR A 51 -0.91 3.31 -17.34
CA TYR A 51 -0.25 4.23 -18.25
C TYR A 51 0.99 3.58 -18.86
N GLN A 52 1.22 3.79 -20.15
CA GLN A 52 2.38 3.23 -20.83
C GLN A 52 3.18 4.34 -21.49
N GLU A 53 4.48 4.36 -21.21
CA GLU A 53 5.42 5.34 -21.75
C GLU A 53 6.71 4.63 -22.15
N ASN A 54 7.18 4.85 -23.38
CA ASN A 54 8.45 4.29 -23.87
C ASN A 54 8.58 2.77 -23.65
N LYS A 55 7.50 2.02 -23.90
CA LYS A 55 7.38 0.55 -23.68
C LYS A 55 7.44 0.10 -22.21
N ARG A 56 7.37 1.02 -21.24
CA ARG A 56 7.28 0.71 -19.82
C ARG A 56 5.87 0.99 -19.31
N GLU A 57 5.39 0.10 -18.45
CA GLU A 57 4.06 0.18 -17.85
C GLU A 57 4.14 0.79 -16.45
N TYR A 58 3.20 1.69 -16.17
CA TYR A 58 3.06 2.43 -14.94
C TYR A 58 1.60 2.44 -14.47
N LEU A 59 1.41 2.67 -13.18
CA LEU A 59 0.12 3.04 -12.60
C LEU A 59 0.19 4.51 -12.24
N LEU A 60 -0.76 5.30 -12.74
CA LEU A 60 -0.99 6.66 -12.29
C LEU A 60 -2.03 6.60 -11.17
N LEU A 61 -1.64 6.99 -9.95
CA LEU A 61 -2.51 6.98 -8.78
C LEU A 61 -2.97 8.41 -8.49
N SER A 62 -4.28 8.60 -8.39
CA SER A 62 -4.90 9.85 -7.94
C SER A 62 -4.98 9.87 -6.42
N LEU A 63 -4.15 10.69 -5.79
CA LEU A 63 -4.05 10.81 -4.35
C LEU A 63 -5.24 11.61 -3.79
N LYS A 64 -5.81 11.11 -2.69
CA LYS A 64 -6.97 11.72 -2.04
C LYS A 64 -6.55 12.75 -1.00
N TYR A 65 -7.22 13.90 -1.02
CA TYR A 65 -7.02 14.98 -0.06
C TYR A 65 -8.36 15.45 0.50
N THR A 66 -8.36 15.93 1.74
CA THR A 66 -9.56 16.39 2.45
C THR A 66 -9.44 17.85 2.88
N GLY A 67 -10.59 18.52 2.96
CA GLY A 67 -10.71 19.89 3.45
C GLY A 67 -10.07 20.96 2.54
N LYS A 68 -10.15 22.22 2.99
CA LYS A 68 -9.57 23.36 2.28
C LYS A 68 -8.03 23.37 2.33
N SER A 69 -7.46 22.81 3.39
CA SER A 69 -6.01 22.70 3.61
C SER A 69 -5.36 21.61 2.74
N ARG A 70 -6.16 20.79 2.05
CA ARG A 70 -5.71 19.61 1.28
C ARG A 70 -4.84 18.69 2.14
N ASP A 71 -5.41 18.26 3.26
CA ASP A 71 -4.76 17.31 4.15
C ASP A 71 -4.84 15.92 3.51
N SER A 72 -3.71 15.22 3.41
CA SER A 72 -3.67 13.90 2.77
C SER A 72 -4.44 12.89 3.61
N VAL A 73 -5.18 12.00 2.96
CA VAL A 73 -5.82 10.86 3.64
C VAL A 73 -4.79 9.83 4.11
N ILE A 74 -3.63 9.77 3.45
CA ILE A 74 -2.51 8.93 3.86
C ILE A 74 -1.58 9.78 4.71
N ASN A 75 -1.60 9.58 6.02
CA ASN A 75 -0.71 10.26 6.96
C ASN A 75 0.67 9.61 6.95
N GLN A 76 0.72 8.28 7.00
CA GLN A 76 1.96 7.53 7.05
C GLN A 76 1.86 6.17 6.35
N ILE A 77 2.94 5.82 5.65
CA ILE A 77 3.07 4.56 4.94
C ILE A 77 4.45 3.94 5.23
N ASN A 78 4.46 2.76 5.84
CA ASN A 78 5.66 2.14 6.38
C ASN A 78 5.84 0.70 5.89
N ARG A 79 7.01 0.39 5.32
CA ARG A 79 7.42 -0.98 4.94
C ARG A 79 7.85 -1.77 6.17
N ILE A 80 7.18 -2.90 6.43
CA ILE A 80 7.40 -3.72 7.63
C ILE A 80 8.33 -4.89 7.33
N SER A 81 7.90 -5.86 6.53
CA SER A 81 8.80 -6.90 6.03
C SER A 81 9.80 -6.25 5.06
N LYS A 82 11.09 -6.58 5.14
CA LYS A 82 12.13 -6.05 4.22
C LYS A 82 12.98 -7.20 3.71
N PRO A 83 13.70 -7.08 2.58
CA PRO A 83 14.54 -8.17 2.08
C PRO A 83 15.54 -8.70 3.13
N GLY A 84 16.08 -7.83 3.99
CA GLY A 84 16.99 -8.22 5.07
C GLY A 84 16.31 -8.81 6.32
N LEU A 85 15.01 -8.62 6.50
CA LEU A 85 14.25 -9.20 7.61
C LEU A 85 12.79 -9.37 7.21
N ARG A 86 12.40 -10.63 6.93
CA ARG A 86 11.03 -10.97 6.58
C ARG A 86 10.18 -11.13 7.83
N VAL A 87 9.03 -10.46 7.85
CA VAL A 87 8.11 -10.45 9.01
C VAL A 87 6.86 -11.25 8.67
N TYR A 88 6.70 -12.40 9.31
CA TYR A 88 5.52 -13.26 9.18
C TYR A 88 4.73 -13.29 10.48
N LYS A 89 3.41 -13.35 10.37
CA LYS A 89 2.49 -13.45 11.50
C LYS A 89 1.42 -14.50 11.26
N LYS A 90 1.07 -15.24 12.31
CA LYS A 90 -0.09 -16.12 12.33
C LYS A 90 -1.38 -15.30 12.33
N SER A 91 -2.51 -15.90 11.97
CA SER A 91 -3.80 -15.21 11.87
C SER A 91 -4.26 -14.56 13.18
N ASN A 92 -3.97 -15.20 14.31
CA ASN A 92 -4.25 -14.70 15.65
C ASN A 92 -3.28 -13.59 16.12
N GLU A 93 -2.13 -13.46 15.47
CA GLU A 93 -1.07 -12.49 15.79
C GLU A 93 -0.96 -11.37 14.75
N LEU A 94 -1.95 -11.26 13.85
CA LEU A 94 -1.99 -10.18 12.87
C LEU A 94 -2.05 -8.83 13.59
N PRO A 95 -1.21 -7.87 13.16
CA PRO A 95 -1.09 -6.59 13.84
C PRO A 95 -2.37 -5.77 13.70
N LYS A 96 -2.65 -4.99 14.73
CA LYS A 96 -3.59 -3.86 14.67
C LYS A 96 -2.81 -2.59 14.41
N VAL A 97 -3.29 -1.76 13.49
CA VAL A 97 -2.66 -0.47 13.17
C VAL A 97 -3.58 0.63 13.70
N LEU A 98 -3.06 1.47 14.59
CA LEU A 98 -3.81 2.54 15.28
C LEU A 98 -5.19 2.09 15.81
N ASP A 99 -5.23 0.99 16.57
CA ASP A 99 -6.48 0.43 17.10
C ASP A 99 -7.59 0.26 16.04
N ASP A 100 -7.21 -0.29 14.89
CA ASP A 100 -8.07 -0.56 13.73
C ASP A 100 -8.50 0.69 12.93
N LEU A 101 -7.94 1.88 13.22
CA LEU A 101 -8.06 3.07 12.37
C LEU A 101 -7.16 3.03 11.13
N GLY A 102 -6.08 2.26 11.18
CA GLY A 102 -5.20 2.00 10.05
C GLY A 102 -5.31 0.57 9.55
N ILE A 103 -4.69 0.31 8.40
CA ILE A 103 -4.65 -1.02 7.80
C ILE A 103 -3.22 -1.58 7.75
N ALA A 104 -3.12 -2.90 7.87
CA ALA A 104 -1.92 -3.62 7.52
C ALA A 104 -2.19 -4.46 6.27
N ILE A 105 -1.33 -4.33 5.26
CA ILE A 105 -1.40 -5.16 4.05
C ILE A 105 -0.56 -6.41 4.27
N VAL A 106 -1.17 -7.56 4.03
CA VAL A 106 -0.59 -8.88 4.31
C VAL A 106 -0.61 -9.72 3.04
N SER A 107 0.52 -10.33 2.70
CA SER A 107 0.61 -11.35 1.66
C SER A 107 0.30 -12.72 2.27
N THR A 108 -0.77 -13.35 1.82
CA THR A 108 -1.23 -14.65 2.31
C THR A 108 -1.21 -15.70 1.20
N SER A 109 -1.46 -16.97 1.54
CA SER A 109 -1.60 -18.04 0.54
C SER A 109 -2.77 -17.86 -0.43
N LYS A 110 -3.76 -17.02 -0.09
CA LYS A 110 -4.92 -16.69 -0.95
C LYS A 110 -4.78 -15.33 -1.65
N GLY A 111 -3.57 -14.75 -1.65
CA GLY A 111 -3.29 -13.44 -2.24
C GLY A 111 -3.07 -12.35 -1.20
N VAL A 112 -2.94 -11.12 -1.70
CA VAL A 112 -2.68 -9.93 -0.89
C VAL A 112 -4.01 -9.37 -0.40
N MET A 113 -4.10 -9.04 0.89
CA MET A 113 -5.33 -8.52 1.51
C MET A 113 -5.01 -7.72 2.77
N THR A 114 -6.03 -7.08 3.34
CA THR A 114 -5.91 -6.39 4.63
C THR A 114 -5.84 -7.37 5.80
N ASN A 115 -5.26 -6.94 6.91
CA ASN A 115 -5.22 -7.67 8.17
C ASN A 115 -6.62 -8.06 8.66
N VAL A 116 -7.62 -7.19 8.48
CA VAL A 116 -9.02 -7.46 8.86
C VAL A 116 -9.58 -8.64 8.07
N LYS A 117 -9.39 -8.63 6.74
CA LYS A 117 -9.84 -9.72 5.86
C LYS A 117 -9.08 -11.02 6.13
N ALA A 118 -7.77 -10.95 6.32
CA ALA A 118 -6.93 -12.11 6.66
C ALA A 118 -7.35 -12.74 8.00
N LYS A 119 -7.64 -11.92 9.01
CA LYS A 119 -8.11 -12.37 10.32
C LYS A 119 -9.48 -13.03 10.24
N THR A 120 -10.40 -12.47 9.46
CA THR A 120 -11.74 -13.03 9.21
C THR A 120 -11.65 -14.41 8.54
N LEU A 121 -10.70 -14.59 7.62
CA LEU A 121 -10.45 -15.87 6.96
C LEU A 121 -9.63 -16.85 7.80
N GLY A 122 -9.09 -16.42 8.94
CA GLY A 122 -8.24 -17.24 9.81
C GLY A 122 -6.86 -17.54 9.22
N ILE A 123 -6.36 -16.73 8.27
CA ILE A 123 -5.11 -16.99 7.54
C ILE A 123 -4.03 -15.98 7.94
N GLY A 124 -2.82 -16.48 8.22
CA GLY A 124 -1.63 -15.65 8.48
C GLY A 124 -0.87 -15.29 7.20
N GLY A 125 0.26 -14.63 7.32
CA GLY A 125 1.06 -14.26 6.15
C GLY A 125 2.25 -13.36 6.43
N GLU A 126 2.87 -12.88 5.36
CA GLU A 126 3.93 -11.86 5.41
C GLU A 126 3.29 -10.48 5.56
N VAL A 127 3.69 -9.74 6.61
CA VAL A 127 3.21 -8.38 6.84
C VAL A 127 4.00 -7.42 5.96
N LEU A 128 3.37 -6.89 4.91
CA LEU A 128 4.06 -6.10 3.91
C LEU A 128 4.29 -4.66 4.39
N CYS A 129 3.21 -3.95 4.67
CA CYS A 129 3.27 -2.55 5.07
C CYS A 129 2.07 -2.17 5.96
N TYR A 130 2.23 -1.06 6.66
CA TYR A 130 1.18 -0.39 7.41
C TYR A 130 0.87 0.95 6.75
N ILE A 131 -0.41 1.30 6.71
CA ILE A 131 -0.93 2.56 6.16
C ILE A 131 -1.98 3.12 7.13
N TRP A 132 -1.90 4.41 7.40
CA TRP A 132 -2.89 5.20 8.12
C TRP A 132 -2.72 6.68 7.83
#